data_AF-A0A392MF66-F1
#
_entry.id   AF-A0A392MF66-F1
#
_cell.length_a   1.000
_cell.length_b   1.000
_cell.length_c   1.000
_cell.angle_alpha   90.00
_cell.angle_beta   90.00
_cell.angle_gamma   90.00
#
_symmetry.space_group_name_H-M   'P 1'
#
loop_
_entity.id
_entity.type
_entity.pdbx_description
1 polymer ?
#
loop_
_entity_poly.entity_id
_entity_poly.type
_entity_poly.pdbx_seq_one_letter_code
_entity_poly.pdbx_strand_id
1 'polypeptide(L)'
;LGEQMVSTSEGTRALGLELCREFEEKFLQHLTGGEGNGWKVVASFEGNFPNRIKQLPIDRHFDINNVKRIVLEADGYQPYLISPEKGLRSLIKGVLELAKEPSRLCVDEVHRVLVDLVSAAANATPGLGRYPPFKREIVAIASSALESFKNESKKMVVALVDMERAFVPPQHFIRLVQRR
;
A
#
# COMPACT_ATOMS: atom_id res chain seq x y z
N LEU A 1 18.42 -44.00 -8.72
CA LEU A 1 19.29 -42.81 -8.75
C LEU A 1 18.71 -41.64 -7.96
N GLY A 2 17.42 -41.29 -8.09
CA GLY A 2 16.80 -40.18 -7.33
C GLY A 2 16.73 -40.37 -5.81
N GLU A 3 16.41 -41.57 -5.30
CA GLU A 3 16.37 -41.83 -3.84
C GLU A 3 17.75 -41.78 -3.17
N GLN A 4 18.81 -42.14 -3.90
CA GLN A 4 20.19 -42.12 -3.41
C GLN A 4 20.73 -40.70 -3.24
N MET A 5 20.29 -39.76 -4.09
CA MET A 5 20.65 -38.34 -3.96
C MET A 5 20.10 -37.74 -2.67
N VAL A 6 18.86 -38.07 -2.28
CA VAL A 6 18.22 -37.49 -1.07
C VAL A 6 18.94 -37.87 0.23
N SER A 7 19.65 -39.01 0.27
CA SER A 7 20.42 -39.43 1.46
C SER A 7 21.70 -38.64 1.72
N THR A 8 22.18 -37.85 0.76
CA THR A 8 23.33 -36.96 0.96
C THR A 8 22.86 -35.59 1.42
N SER A 9 23.71 -34.89 2.19
CA SER A 9 23.44 -33.50 2.59
C SER A 9 23.23 -32.58 1.39
N GLU A 10 23.94 -32.85 0.28
CA GLU A 10 23.79 -32.12 -0.98
C GLU A 10 22.45 -32.38 -1.65
N GLY A 11 21.99 -33.63 -1.75
CA GLY A 11 20.69 -33.90 -2.37
C GLY A 11 19.51 -33.47 -1.51
N THR A 12 19.65 -33.43 -0.18
CA THR A 12 18.64 -32.79 0.70
C THR A 12 18.54 -31.29 0.41
N ARG A 13 19.67 -30.59 0.22
CA ARG A 13 19.69 -29.16 -0.16
C ARG A 13 19.10 -28.92 -1.54
N ALA A 14 19.46 -29.76 -2.52
CA ALA A 14 18.92 -29.67 -3.87
C ALA A 14 17.40 -29.83 -3.90
N LEU A 15 16.88 -30.82 -3.17
CA LEU A 15 15.44 -31.03 -3.01
C LEU A 15 14.75 -29.83 -2.35
N GLY A 16 15.34 -29.27 -1.28
CA GLY A 16 14.79 -28.07 -0.63
C GLY A 16 14.68 -26.89 -1.59
N LEU A 17 15.69 -26.65 -2.43
CA LEU A 17 15.67 -25.59 -3.44
C LEU A 17 14.62 -25.84 -4.53
N GLU A 18 14.47 -27.08 -4.99
CA GLU A 18 13.45 -27.46 -5.96
C GLU A 18 12.04 -27.17 -5.43
N LEU A 19 11.75 -27.57 -4.19
CA LEU A 19 10.47 -27.32 -3.53
C LEU A 19 10.20 -25.81 -3.35
N CYS A 20 11.22 -25.02 -3.01
CA CYS A 20 11.08 -23.56 -2.93
C CYS A 20 10.75 -22.92 -4.28
N ARG A 21 11.38 -23.38 -5.38
CA ARG A 21 11.09 -22.90 -6.74
C ARG A 21 9.68 -23.27 -7.18
N GLU A 22 9.24 -24.49 -6.89
CA GLU A 22 7.87 -24.93 -7.19
C GLU A 22 6.83 -24.09 -6.43
N PHE A 23 7.11 -23.75 -5.16
CA PHE A 23 6.29 -22.82 -4.39
C PHE A 23 6.26 -21.41 -4.99
N GLU A 24 7.41 -20.86 -5.37
CA GLU A 24 7.53 -19.54 -6.00
C GLU A 24 6.71 -19.47 -7.28
N GLU A 25 6.81 -20.48 -8.15
CA GLU A 25 6.05 -20.56 -9.38
C GLU A 25 4.53 -20.57 -9.10
N LYS A 26 4.09 -21.36 -8.11
CA LYS A 26 2.68 -21.39 -7.70
C LYS A 26 2.20 -20.08 -7.10
N PHE A 27 3.03 -19.41 -6.31
CA PHE A 27 2.72 -18.09 -5.78
C PHE A 27 2.54 -17.05 -6.89
N LEU A 28 3.45 -17.03 -7.87
CA LEU A 28 3.35 -16.13 -9.02
C LEU A 28 2.13 -16.43 -9.90
N GLN A 29 1.80 -17.71 -10.11
CA GLN A 29 0.59 -18.13 -10.81
C GLN A 29 -0.67 -17.65 -10.07
N HIS A 30 -0.75 -17.78 -8.75
CA HIS A 30 -1.92 -17.30 -8.00
C HIS A 30 -2.02 -15.77 -7.95
N LEU A 31 -0.89 -15.07 -8.02
CA LEU A 31 -0.85 -13.61 -8.04
C LEU A 31 -1.22 -13.03 -9.42
N THR A 32 -0.74 -13.64 -10.51
CA THR A 32 -0.85 -13.07 -11.87
C THR A 32 -1.82 -13.81 -12.79
N GLY A 33 -2.02 -15.12 -12.58
CA GLY A 33 -2.63 -16.04 -13.54
C GLY A 33 -4.15 -16.17 -13.47
N GLY A 34 -4.87 -15.31 -12.75
CA GLY A 34 -6.33 -15.33 -12.67
C GLY A 34 -6.95 -16.52 -11.91
N GLU A 35 -6.23 -17.63 -11.73
CA GLU A 35 -6.65 -18.82 -10.97
C GLU A 35 -6.57 -18.66 -9.45
N GLY A 36 -5.98 -17.54 -8.97
CA GLY A 36 -5.84 -17.24 -7.55
C GLY A 36 -6.58 -15.99 -7.08
N ASN A 37 -6.38 -15.65 -5.82
CA ASN A 37 -6.91 -14.43 -5.22
C ASN A 37 -6.18 -13.14 -5.64
N GLY A 38 -5.28 -13.19 -6.63
CA GLY A 38 -4.50 -12.04 -7.12
C GLY A 38 -5.36 -10.85 -7.57
N TRP A 39 -6.54 -11.11 -8.13
CA TRP A 39 -7.49 -10.06 -8.51
C TRP A 39 -7.93 -9.17 -7.33
N LYS A 40 -7.88 -9.67 -6.09
CA LYS A 40 -8.21 -8.88 -4.88
C LYS A 40 -7.18 -7.78 -4.64
N VAL A 41 -5.93 -7.95 -5.08
CA VAL A 41 -4.92 -6.89 -5.06
C VAL A 41 -5.36 -5.75 -5.97
N VAL A 42 -5.80 -6.07 -7.20
CA VAL A 42 -6.34 -5.07 -8.15
C VAL A 42 -7.57 -4.38 -7.55
N ALA A 43 -8.50 -5.13 -6.97
CA ALA A 43 -9.69 -4.58 -6.33
C ALA A 43 -9.36 -3.62 -5.16
N SER A 44 -8.25 -3.87 -4.45
CA SER A 44 -7.77 -2.97 -3.39
C SER A 44 -7.38 -1.61 -3.96
N PHE A 45 -6.64 -1.59 -5.09
CA PHE A 45 -6.15 -0.37 -5.72
C PHE A 45 -7.18 0.36 -6.60
N GLU A 46 -8.03 -0.37 -7.33
CA GLU A 46 -8.97 0.23 -8.30
C GLU A 46 -10.38 0.41 -7.72
N GLY A 47 -10.72 -0.30 -6.64
CA GLY A 47 -12.02 -0.23 -5.99
C GLY A 47 -11.95 0.42 -4.62
N ASN A 48 -11.42 -0.32 -3.64
CA ASN A 48 -11.56 0.02 -2.24
C ASN A 48 -10.80 1.29 -1.85
N PHE A 49 -9.56 1.45 -2.30
CA PHE A 49 -8.76 2.63 -2.01
C PHE A 49 -9.38 3.92 -2.61
N PRO A 50 -9.73 4.00 -3.91
CA PRO A 50 -10.41 5.15 -4.48
C PRO A 50 -11.73 5.47 -3.78
N ASN A 51 -12.51 4.46 -3.37
CA ASN A 51 -13.75 4.65 -2.63
C ASN A 51 -13.51 5.29 -1.26
N ARG A 52 -12.49 4.85 -0.51
CA ARG A 52 -12.09 5.49 0.77
C ARG A 52 -11.64 6.93 0.57
N ILE A 53 -10.91 7.23 -0.51
CA ILE A 53 -10.49 8.60 -0.85
C ILE A 53 -11.71 9.49 -1.14
N LYS A 54 -12.71 9.00 -1.89
CA LYS A 54 -13.95 9.73 -2.18
C LYS A 54 -14.81 10.00 -0.94
N GLN A 55 -14.70 9.16 0.08
CA GLN A 55 -15.45 9.27 1.34
C GLN A 55 -14.77 10.19 2.36
N LEU A 56 -13.61 10.76 2.05
CA LEU A 56 -12.94 11.71 2.94
C LEU A 56 -13.87 12.92 3.19
N PRO A 57 -13.93 13.44 4.43
CA PRO A 57 -14.83 14.53 4.81
C PRO A 57 -14.30 15.90 4.32
N ILE A 58 -14.09 16.02 3.01
CA ILE A 58 -13.54 17.21 2.35
C ILE A 58 -14.47 18.41 2.55
N ASP A 59 -15.80 18.21 2.46
CA ASP A 59 -16.79 19.26 2.65
C ASP A 59 -16.71 19.89 4.04
N ARG A 60 -16.54 19.06 5.07
CA ARG A 60 -16.37 19.53 6.45
C ARG A 60 -15.07 20.33 6.61
N HIS A 61 -14.01 19.91 5.91
CA HIS A 61 -12.73 20.62 5.93
C HIS A 61 -12.81 21.99 5.24
N PHE A 62 -13.62 22.10 4.18
CA PHE A 62 -13.86 23.35 3.44
C PHE A 62 -15.12 24.12 3.88
N ASP A 63 -15.66 23.83 5.07
CA ASP A 63 -16.75 24.64 5.62
C ASP A 63 -16.37 26.14 5.65
N ILE A 64 -17.32 27.00 5.28
CA ILE A 64 -17.05 28.43 5.09
C ILE A 64 -16.52 29.10 6.35
N ASN A 65 -16.94 28.66 7.54
CA ASN A 65 -16.46 29.21 8.80
C ASN A 65 -15.01 28.75 9.07
N ASN A 66 -14.71 27.48 8.77
CA ASN A 66 -13.36 26.94 8.89
C ASN A 66 -12.39 27.65 7.93
N VAL A 67 -12.80 27.82 6.68
CA VAL A 67 -12.03 28.54 5.65
C VAL A 67 -11.77 29.97 6.06
N LYS A 68 -12.81 30.72 6.47
CA LYS A 68 -12.68 32.10 6.95
C LYS A 68 -11.69 32.20 8.11
N ARG A 69 -11.83 31.32 9.09
CA ARG A 69 -10.94 31.28 10.26
C ARG A 69 -9.48 31.06 9.85
N ILE A 70 -9.19 30.03 9.04
CA ILE A 70 -7.83 29.70 8.60
C ILE A 70 -7.22 30.81 7.74
N VAL A 71 -8.00 31.42 6.86
CA VAL A 71 -7.55 32.54 6.01
C VAL A 71 -7.22 33.77 6.85
N LEU A 72 -8.11 34.16 7.76
CA LEU A 72 -7.90 35.31 8.65
C LEU A 72 -6.70 35.10 9.59
N GLU A 73 -6.54 33.90 10.16
CA GLU A 73 -5.36 33.52 10.96
C GLU A 73 -4.06 33.60 10.14
N ALA A 74 -4.12 33.30 8.84
CA ALA A 74 -2.96 33.32 7.97
C ALA A 74 -2.56 34.72 7.47
N ASP A 75 -3.54 35.59 7.23
CA ASP A 75 -3.33 36.98 6.77
C ASP A 75 -2.90 37.93 7.91
N GLY A 76 -3.22 37.59 9.17
CA GLY A 76 -2.85 38.39 10.34
C GLY A 76 -3.68 39.66 10.50
N TYR A 77 -3.19 40.59 11.32
CA TYR A 77 -3.93 41.80 11.74
C TYR A 77 -4.11 42.85 10.62
N GLN A 78 -3.33 42.77 9.54
CA GLN A 78 -3.33 43.75 8.46
C GLN A 78 -3.54 43.03 7.12
N PRO A 79 -4.79 42.94 6.61
CA PRO A 79 -5.08 42.24 5.37
C PRO A 79 -4.31 42.91 4.22
N TYR A 80 -3.40 42.17 3.59
CA TYR A 80 -2.69 42.66 2.40
C TYR A 80 -3.64 42.68 1.20
N LEU A 81 -3.40 43.57 0.23
CA LEU A 81 -4.07 43.63 -1.09
C LEU A 81 -3.79 42.38 -1.98
N ILE A 82 -3.19 41.32 -1.42
CA ILE A 82 -2.68 40.15 -2.11
C ILE A 82 -3.46 38.91 -1.64
N SER A 83 -3.57 37.90 -2.51
CA SER A 83 -4.24 36.62 -2.21
C SER A 83 -3.68 35.94 -0.95
N PRO A 84 -4.54 35.35 -0.07
CA PRO A 84 -4.16 34.71 1.19
C PRO A 84 -3.48 33.35 0.98
N GLU A 85 -2.34 33.34 0.29
CA GLU A 85 -1.66 32.14 -0.21
C GLU A 85 -1.28 31.18 0.93
N LYS A 86 -0.86 31.72 2.07
CA LYS A 86 -0.52 30.92 3.27
C LYS A 86 -1.74 30.16 3.80
N GLY A 87 -2.91 30.78 3.85
CA GLY A 87 -4.16 30.16 4.28
C GLY A 87 -4.62 29.08 3.30
N LEU A 88 -4.57 29.38 2.00
CA LEU A 88 -4.91 28.42 0.95
C LEU A 88 -3.97 27.19 0.96
N ARG A 89 -2.66 27.42 1.10
CA ARG A 89 -1.67 26.33 1.27
C ARG A 89 -1.99 25.50 2.51
N SER A 90 -2.35 26.11 3.63
CA SER A 90 -2.73 25.41 4.86
C SER A 90 -3.96 24.52 4.65
N LEU A 91 -5.01 25.03 3.99
CA LEU A 91 -6.21 24.28 3.67
C LEU A 91 -5.90 23.04 2.83
N ILE A 92 -5.12 23.20 1.75
CA ILE A 92 -4.71 22.09 0.85
C ILE A 92 -3.89 21.05 1.62
N LYS A 93 -2.91 21.48 2.43
CA LYS A 93 -2.10 20.58 3.27
C LYS A 93 -2.95 19.78 4.25
N GLY A 94 -4.04 20.36 4.76
CA GLY A 94 -4.99 19.68 5.65
C GLY A 94 -5.76 18.57 4.94
N VAL A 95 -6.22 18.80 3.70
CA VAL A 95 -6.91 17.77 2.90
C VAL A 95 -5.96 16.63 2.54
N LEU A 96 -4.75 16.95 2.09
CA LEU A 96 -3.76 15.95 1.71
C LEU A 96 -3.38 15.06 2.90
N GLU A 97 -3.37 15.58 4.13
CA GLU A 97 -3.12 14.78 5.34
C GLU A 97 -4.14 13.64 5.52
N LEU A 98 -5.40 13.89 5.15
CA LEU A 98 -6.47 12.89 5.26
C LEU A 98 -6.23 11.67 4.36
N ALA A 99 -5.38 11.79 3.33
CA ALA A 99 -5.04 10.68 2.44
C ALA A 99 -4.11 9.63 3.07
N LYS A 100 -3.43 9.94 4.19
CA LYS A 100 -2.53 9.00 4.86
C LYS A 100 -3.25 7.74 5.34
N GLU A 101 -4.42 7.92 5.96
CA GLU A 101 -5.14 6.80 6.57
C GLU A 101 -5.71 5.83 5.52
N PRO A 102 -6.44 6.28 4.47
CA PRO A 102 -6.82 5.41 3.36
C PRO A 102 -5.63 4.68 2.73
N SER A 103 -4.47 5.33 2.62
CA SER A 103 -3.26 4.73 2.05
C SER A 103 -2.70 3.61 2.93
N ARG A 104 -2.67 3.80 4.25
CA ARG A 104 -2.27 2.74 5.21
C ARG A 104 -3.23 1.55 5.18
N LEU A 105 -4.53 1.81 5.11
CA LEU A 105 -5.54 0.75 5.01
C LEU A 105 -5.42 -0.04 3.70
N CYS A 106 -5.06 0.61 2.60
CA CYS A 106 -4.76 -0.07 1.34
C CYS A 106 -3.59 -1.06 1.50
N VAL A 107 -2.51 -0.63 2.17
CA VAL A 107 -1.34 -1.49 2.45
C VAL A 107 -1.73 -2.71 3.31
N ASP A 108 -2.55 -2.51 4.35
CA ASP A 108 -3.04 -3.62 5.19
C ASP A 108 -3.88 -4.63 4.40
N GLU A 109 -4.73 -4.14 3.50
CA GLU A 109 -5.58 -4.96 2.67
C GLU A 109 -4.78 -5.81 1.69
N VAL A 110 -3.83 -5.20 0.98
CA VAL A 110 -2.92 -5.91 0.08
C VAL A 110 -2.09 -6.95 0.83
N HIS A 111 -1.55 -6.59 2.00
CA HIS A 111 -0.81 -7.53 2.85
C HIS A 111 -1.66 -8.77 3.21
N ARG A 112 -2.91 -8.58 3.61
CA ARG A 112 -3.81 -9.69 3.93
C ARG A 112 -4.00 -10.63 2.74
N VAL A 113 -4.22 -10.06 1.55
CA VAL A 113 -4.35 -10.85 0.31
C VAL A 113 -3.07 -11.63 0.02
N LEU A 114 -1.89 -11.02 0.18
CA LEU A 114 -0.61 -11.70 -0.06
C LEU A 114 -0.36 -12.86 0.92
N VAL A 115 -0.73 -12.71 2.19
CA VAL A 115 -0.62 -13.80 3.19
C VAL A 115 -1.56 -14.96 2.86
N ASP A 116 -2.79 -14.66 2.43
CA ASP A 116 -3.73 -15.69 1.96
C ASP A 116 -3.17 -16.42 0.72
N LEU A 117 -2.52 -15.68 -0.19
CA LEU A 117 -1.87 -16.25 -1.38
C LEU A 117 -0.68 -17.17 -1.03
N VAL A 118 0.14 -16.81 -0.04
CA VAL A 118 1.22 -17.68 0.46
C VAL A 118 0.65 -19.02 0.92
N SER A 119 -0.40 -18.99 1.72
CA SER A 119 -1.05 -20.20 2.23
C SER A 119 -1.66 -21.03 1.10
N ALA A 120 -2.32 -20.38 0.15
CA ALA A 120 -2.90 -21.04 -1.02
C ALA A 120 -1.84 -21.68 -1.92
N ALA A 121 -0.74 -20.97 -2.21
CA ALA A 121 0.36 -21.47 -3.02
C ALA A 121 1.03 -22.69 -2.36
N ALA A 122 1.33 -22.61 -1.06
CA ALA A 122 1.91 -23.73 -0.32
C ALA A 122 0.98 -24.97 -0.27
N ASN A 123 -0.34 -24.77 -0.34
CA ASN A 123 -1.31 -25.85 -0.48
C ASN A 123 -1.39 -26.41 -1.91
N ALA A 124 -1.18 -25.57 -2.91
CA ALA A 124 -1.21 -25.92 -4.32
C ALA A 124 0.11 -26.46 -4.87
N THR A 125 1.18 -26.53 -4.06
CA THR A 125 2.47 -27.15 -4.40
C THR A 125 2.51 -28.63 -3.98
N PRO A 126 2.36 -29.60 -4.91
CA PRO A 126 2.36 -31.03 -4.59
C PRO A 126 3.62 -31.48 -3.83
N GLY A 127 4.80 -30.98 -4.21
CA GLY A 127 6.06 -31.35 -3.56
C GLY A 127 6.07 -31.04 -2.05
N LEU A 128 5.51 -29.89 -1.66
CA LEU A 128 5.42 -29.48 -0.25
C LEU A 128 4.46 -30.34 0.58
N GLY A 129 3.45 -30.96 -0.06
CA GLY A 129 2.52 -31.86 0.61
C GLY A 129 3.22 -33.07 1.24
N ARG A 130 4.35 -33.50 0.68
CA ARG A 130 5.15 -34.63 1.17
C ARG A 130 6.01 -34.26 2.38
N TYR A 131 6.23 -32.97 2.65
CA TYR A 131 7.09 -32.47 3.73
C TYR A 131 6.36 -31.43 4.62
N PRO A 132 5.40 -31.84 5.48
CA PRO A 132 4.60 -30.92 6.28
C PRO A 132 5.38 -29.96 7.22
N PRO A 133 6.51 -30.37 7.86
CA PRO A 133 7.32 -29.43 8.65
C PRO A 133 7.97 -28.36 7.78
N PHE A 134 8.53 -28.76 6.62
CA PHE A 134 9.17 -27.83 5.69
C PHE A 134 8.17 -26.82 5.11
N LYS A 135 6.98 -27.28 4.75
CA LYS A 135 5.88 -26.43 4.32
C LYS A 135 5.51 -25.37 5.37
N ARG A 136 5.43 -25.76 6.65
CA ARG A 136 5.13 -24.83 7.76
C ARG A 136 6.20 -23.74 7.88
N GLU A 137 7.48 -24.12 7.77
CA GLU A 137 8.59 -23.17 7.80
C GLU A 137 8.54 -22.19 6.62
N ILE A 138 8.28 -22.67 5.39
CA ILE A 138 8.12 -21.77 4.23
C ILE A 138 7.00 -20.75 4.46
N VAL A 139 5.84 -21.19 4.92
CA VAL A 139 4.70 -20.28 5.17
C VAL A 139 5.03 -19.28 6.27
N ALA A 140 5.71 -19.72 7.35
CA ALA A 140 6.11 -18.86 8.44
C ALA A 140 7.11 -17.78 7.98
N ILE A 141 8.15 -18.17 7.24
CA ILE A 141 9.17 -17.26 6.71
C ILE A 141 8.55 -16.26 5.73
N ALA A 142 7.74 -16.73 4.78
CA ALA A 142 7.08 -15.87 3.80
C ALA A 142 6.11 -14.88 4.48
N SER A 143 5.32 -15.33 5.46
CA SER A 143 4.40 -14.45 6.19
C SER A 143 5.15 -13.40 7.02
N SER A 144 6.26 -13.78 7.66
CA SER A 144 7.12 -12.86 8.40
C SER A 144 7.76 -11.80 7.49
N ALA A 145 8.22 -12.21 6.30
CA ALA A 145 8.75 -11.28 5.31
C ALA A 145 7.68 -10.28 4.84
N LEU A 146 6.45 -10.74 4.56
CA LEU A 146 5.33 -9.88 4.18
C LEU A 146 4.96 -8.88 5.27
N GLU A 147 5.02 -9.28 6.54
CA GLU A 147 4.77 -8.38 7.68
C GLU A 147 5.83 -7.26 7.74
N SER A 148 7.11 -7.59 7.51
CA SER A 148 8.18 -6.59 7.40
C SER A 148 7.93 -5.63 6.24
N PHE A 149 7.57 -6.15 5.06
CA PHE A 149 7.27 -5.31 3.89
C PHE A 149 6.05 -4.41 4.11
N LYS A 150 5.01 -4.89 4.80
CA LYS A 150 3.86 -4.07 5.18
C LYS A 150 4.27 -2.87 6.02
N ASN A 151 5.12 -3.09 7.02
CA ASN A 151 5.57 -2.03 7.92
C ASN A 151 6.42 -0.97 7.20
N GLU A 152 7.33 -1.38 6.32
CA GLU A 152 8.08 -0.45 5.47
C GLU A 152 7.18 0.27 4.46
N SER A 153 6.24 -0.45 3.82
CA SER A 153 5.27 0.15 2.89
C SER A 153 4.41 1.21 3.57
N LYS A 154 3.98 0.98 4.82
CA LYS A 154 3.24 1.98 5.61
C LYS A 154 4.03 3.25 5.85
N LYS A 155 5.34 3.14 6.12
CA LYS A 155 6.21 4.32 6.27
C LYS A 155 6.34 5.06 4.94
N MET A 156 6.53 4.32 3.85
CA MET A 156 6.68 4.86 2.50
C MET A 156 5.44 5.65 2.05
N VAL A 157 4.22 5.09 2.20
CA VAL A 157 3.00 5.80 1.77
C VAL A 157 2.76 7.09 2.57
N VAL A 158 3.12 7.10 3.85
CA VAL A 158 3.05 8.32 4.67
C VAL A 158 4.05 9.36 4.17
N ALA A 159 5.28 8.95 3.88
CA ALA A 159 6.31 9.82 3.33
C ALA A 159 5.90 10.42 1.98
N LEU A 160 5.28 9.64 1.09
CA LEU A 160 4.74 10.13 -0.18
C LEU A 160 3.70 11.24 0.03
N VAL A 161 2.76 11.03 0.95
CA VAL A 161 1.76 12.07 1.28
C VAL A 161 2.43 13.31 1.87
N ASP A 162 3.42 13.15 2.74
CA ASP A 162 4.16 14.27 3.32
C ASP A 162 4.98 15.05 2.28
N MET A 163 5.53 14.38 1.26
CA MET A 163 6.20 15.02 0.13
C MET A 163 5.23 15.89 -0.67
N GLU A 164 4.04 15.37 -1.01
CA GLU A 164 2.99 16.13 -1.69
C GLU A 164 2.51 17.34 -0.86
N ARG A 165 2.49 17.20 0.47
CA ARG A 165 2.15 18.30 1.39
C ARG A 165 3.25 19.35 1.51
N ALA A 166 4.52 18.99 1.30
CA ALA A 166 5.64 19.89 1.48
C ALA A 166 5.58 21.06 0.49
N PHE A 167 5.16 20.79 -0.74
CA PHE A 167 5.14 21.79 -1.80
C PHE A 167 3.84 21.74 -2.63
N VAL A 168 3.00 22.77 -2.45
CA VAL A 168 1.88 23.05 -3.35
C VAL A 168 2.38 23.99 -4.45
N PRO A 169 2.42 23.58 -5.74
CA PRO A 169 2.98 24.41 -6.80
C PRO A 169 2.18 25.70 -7.01
N PRO A 170 2.83 26.88 -7.11
CA PRO A 170 2.15 28.17 -7.34
C PRO A 170 1.25 28.20 -8.57
N GLN A 171 1.55 27.38 -9.58
CA GLN A 171 0.77 27.25 -10.82
C GLN A 171 -0.69 26.84 -10.57
N HIS A 172 -0.98 26.14 -9.46
CA HIS A 172 -2.36 25.79 -9.08
C HIS A 172 -3.18 27.03 -8.73
N PHE A 173 -2.56 28.06 -8.15
CA PHE A 173 -3.24 29.30 -7.79
C PHE A 173 -3.43 30.24 -9.00
N ILE A 174 -2.47 30.27 -9.92
CA ILE A 174 -2.54 31.12 -11.12
C ILE A 174 -3.71 30.70 -12.02
N ARG A 175 -3.95 29.39 -12.18
CA ARG A 175 -5.07 28.87 -13.00
C ARG A 175 -6.45 29.19 -12.43
N LEU A 176 -6.58 29.41 -11.12
CA LEU A 176 -7.86 29.82 -10.51
C LEU A 176 -8.24 31.26 -10.90
N VAL A 177 -7.26 32.14 -11.07
CA VAL A 177 -7.49 33.55 -11.46
C VAL A 177 -7.90 33.68 -12.93
N GLN A 178 -7.41 32.80 -13.80
CA GLN A 178 -7.69 32.82 -15.25
C GLN A 178 -9.05 32.21 -15.64
N ARG A 179 -9.76 31.58 -14.70
CA ARG A 179 -11.10 30.99 -14.93
C ARG A 179 -12.26 31.90 -14.50
N ARG A 180 -11.98 33.18 -14.23
CA ARG A 180 -13.03 34.20 -14.05
C ARG A 180 -13.49 34.76 -15.38
#